data_AF-A0A7C3U6D3-F1
#
_entry.id   AF-A0A7C3U6D3-F1
#
_cell.length_a   1.000
_cell.length_b   1.000
_cell.length_c   1.000
_cell.angle_alpha   90.00
_cell.angle_beta   90.00
_cell.angle_gamma   90.00
#
_symmetry.space_group_name_H-M   'P 1'
#
loop_
_entity.id
_entity.type
_entity.pdbx_description
1 polymer ?
#
loop_
_entity_poly.entity_id
_entity_poly.type
_entity_poly.pdbx_seq_one_letter_code
_entity_poly.pdbx_strand_id
1 'polypeptide(L)'
;MKRVDRIVVWFLLTLFLVEMFSGYMITRGFINWYYGMILHTILDVPLMTAFSFHVAVNLRLTMIRWGFKPRFANVISTIAGTGPLIFAIYLDTLPILLI
;
A
#
# COMPACT_ATOMS: atom_id res chain seq x y z
N MET A 1 9.09 9.27 -16.71
CA MET A 1 8.60 9.00 -15.33
C MET A 1 7.20 9.55 -15.06
N LYS A 2 6.86 10.81 -15.39
CA LYS A 2 5.54 11.41 -15.04
C LYS A 2 4.29 10.64 -15.50
N ARG A 3 4.32 9.94 -16.64
CA ARG A 3 3.17 9.13 -17.11
C ARG A 3 2.95 7.86 -16.29
N VAL A 4 4.02 7.12 -16.01
CA VAL A 4 3.96 5.88 -15.20
C VAL A 4 3.50 6.20 -13.78
N ASP A 5 4.07 7.24 -13.18
CA ASP A 5 3.67 7.71 -11.85
C ASP A 5 2.18 8.06 -11.79
N ARG A 6 1.65 8.76 -12.81
CA ARG A 6 0.22 9.06 -12.92
C ARG A 6 -0.65 7.80 -13.00
N ILE A 7 -0.24 6.80 -13.76
CA ILE A 7 -0.97 5.52 -13.86
C ILE A 7 -0.99 4.82 -12.50
N VAL A 8 0.16 4.77 -11.81
CA VAL A 8 0.27 4.17 -10.47
C VAL A 8 -0.62 4.90 -9.47
N VAL A 9 -0.69 6.23 -9.52
CA VAL A 9 -1.58 7.02 -8.64
C VAL A 9 -3.05 6.70 -8.89
N TRP A 10 -3.49 6.62 -10.15
CA TRP A 10 -4.88 6.26 -10.46
C TRP A 10 -5.22 4.83 -10.06
N PHE A 11 -4.28 3.91 -10.27
CA PHE A 11 -4.41 2.53 -9.81
C PHE A 11 -4.52 2.45 -8.28
N LEU A 12 -3.64 3.15 -7.56
CA LEU A 12 -3.66 3.25 -6.10
C LEU A 12 -4.96 3.87 -5.57
N LEU A 13 -5.42 4.95 -6.18
CA LEU A 13 -6.69 5.58 -5.82
C LEU A 13 -7.85 4.60 -5.97
N THR A 14 -7.86 3.84 -7.07
CA THR A 14 -8.91 2.85 -7.33
C THR A 14 -8.88 1.74 -6.28
N LEU A 15 -7.71 1.16 -6.01
CA LEU A 15 -7.56 0.15 -4.96
C LEU A 15 -7.98 0.68 -3.59
N PHE A 16 -7.53 1.88 -3.22
CA PHE A 16 -7.87 2.51 -1.95
C PHE A 16 -9.37 2.74 -1.79
N LEU A 17 -10.08 3.17 -2.84
CA LEU A 17 -11.53 3.32 -2.79
C LEU A 17 -12.22 1.98 -2.59
N VAL A 18 -11.81 0.94 -3.33
CA VAL A 18 -12.38 -0.40 -3.18
C VAL A 18 -12.15 -0.93 -1.75
N GLU A 19 -10.97 -0.70 -1.18
CA GLU A 19 -10.60 -1.08 0.19
C GLU A 19 -11.45 -0.36 1.25
N MET A 20 -11.70 0.92 1.03
CA MET A 20 -12.55 1.71 1.91
C MET A 20 -14.01 1.22 1.86
N PHE A 21 -14.50 0.90 0.65
CA PHE A 21 -15.83 0.32 0.49
C PHE A 21 -15.95 -1.05 1.15
N SER A 22 -14.98 -1.94 0.96
CA SER A 22 -14.96 -3.27 1.59
C SER A 22 -14.94 -3.17 3.12
N GLY A 23 -14.10 -2.30 3.69
CA GLY A 23 -14.09 -2.00 5.13
C GLY A 23 -15.42 -1.46 5.66
N TYR A 24 -16.12 -0.64 4.87
CA TYR A 24 -17.46 -0.15 5.23
C TYR A 24 -18.51 -1.27 5.19
N MET A 25 -18.43 -2.18 4.21
CA MET A 25 -19.29 -3.38 4.15
C MET A 25 -19.11 -4.27 5.39
N ILE A 26 -17.88 -4.43 5.87
CA ILE A 26 -17.56 -5.20 7.08
C ILE A 26 -18.13 -4.51 8.33
N THR A 27 -17.83 -3.22 8.52
CA THR A 27 -18.14 -2.51 9.78
C THR A 27 -19.60 -2.10 9.92
N ARG A 28 -20.32 -1.87 8.81
CA ARG A 28 -21.72 -1.41 8.82
C ARG A 28 -22.70 -2.42 8.24
N GLY A 29 -22.23 -3.56 7.75
CA GLY A 29 -23.08 -4.55 7.09
C GLY A 29 -23.71 -4.04 5.79
N PHE A 30 -23.14 -3.00 5.19
CA PHE A 30 -23.61 -2.43 3.92
C PHE A 30 -23.37 -3.45 2.78
N ILE A 31 -24.36 -3.64 1.89
CA ILE A 31 -24.39 -4.66 0.81
C ILE A 31 -24.33 -6.10 1.34
N ASN A 32 -23.17 -6.54 1.85
CA ASN A 32 -22.95 -7.89 2.37
C ASN A 32 -21.59 -8.00 3.09
N TRP A 33 -21.60 -8.49 4.33
CA TRP A 33 -20.37 -8.64 5.13
C TRP A 33 -19.36 -9.62 4.53
N TYR A 34 -19.80 -10.77 4.01
CA TYR A 34 -18.94 -11.83 3.48
C TYR A 34 -18.13 -11.36 2.27
N TYR A 35 -18.77 -10.69 1.31
CA TYR A 35 -18.06 -10.10 0.17
C TYR A 35 -17.12 -8.97 0.60
N GLY A 36 -17.49 -8.21 1.64
CA GLY A 36 -16.62 -7.19 2.23
C GLY A 36 -15.33 -7.81 2.76
N MET A 37 -15.44 -8.87 3.55
CA MET A 37 -14.29 -9.61 4.10
C MET A 37 -13.37 -10.14 2.99
N ILE A 38 -13.91 -10.84 1.99
CA ILE A 38 -13.10 -11.38 0.89
C ILE A 38 -12.34 -10.26 0.18
N LEU A 39 -13.04 -9.18 -0.16
CA LEU A 39 -12.45 -8.09 -0.92
C LEU A 39 -11.37 -7.37 -0.13
N HIS A 40 -11.62 -7.11 1.17
CA HIS A 40 -10.67 -6.46 2.07
C HIS A 40 -9.40 -7.29 2.24
N THR A 41 -9.53 -8.59 2.53
CA THR A 41 -8.38 -9.48 2.72
C THR A 41 -7.55 -9.66 1.44
N ILE A 42 -8.18 -9.81 0.28
CA ILE A 42 -7.44 -10.04 -0.98
C ILE A 42 -6.71 -8.79 -1.44
N LEU A 43 -7.27 -7.59 -1.20
CA LEU A 43 -6.75 -6.35 -1.74
C LEU A 43 -5.76 -5.63 -0.82
N ASP A 44 -5.73 -5.94 0.47
CA ASP A 44 -4.82 -5.33 1.44
C ASP A 44 -3.34 -5.45 1.01
N VAL A 45 -2.87 -6.66 0.69
CA VAL A 45 -1.48 -6.89 0.26
C VAL A 45 -1.15 -6.23 -1.09
N PRO A 46 -1.97 -6.36 -2.16
CA PRO A 46 -1.78 -5.60 -3.39
C PRO A 46 -1.74 -4.08 -3.20
N LEU A 47 -2.64 -3.53 -2.39
CA LEU A 47 -2.70 -2.10 -2.09
C LEU A 47 -1.42 -1.65 -1.38
N MET A 48 -1.01 -2.36 -0.32
CA MET A 48 0.20 -2.02 0.43
C MET A 48 1.46 -2.17 -0.41
N THR A 49 1.54 -3.18 -1.28
CA THR A 49 2.66 -3.35 -2.22
C THR A 49 2.78 -2.17 -3.18
N ALA A 50 1.67 -1.78 -3.82
CA ALA A 50 1.65 -0.64 -4.73
C ALA A 50 1.97 0.66 -4.00
N PHE A 51 1.46 0.84 -2.77
CA PHE A 51 1.69 2.04 -1.96
C PHE A 51 3.15 2.16 -1.56
N SER A 52 3.73 1.08 -1.03
CA SER A 52 5.14 0.98 -0.68
C SER A 52 6.07 1.31 -1.84
N PHE A 53 5.79 0.77 -3.02
CA PHE A 53 6.56 1.09 -4.22
C PHE A 53 6.45 2.57 -4.60
N HIS A 54 5.23 3.11 -4.62
CA HIS A 54 4.98 4.51 -4.94
C HIS A 54 5.70 5.47 -3.99
N VAL A 55 5.62 5.22 -2.68
CA VAL A 55 6.29 6.00 -1.65
C VAL A 55 7.81 5.92 -1.78
N ALA A 56 8.38 4.71 -1.91
CA ALA A 56 9.83 4.54 -2.03
C ALA A 56 10.40 5.32 -3.22
N VAL A 57 9.81 5.17 -4.41
CA VAL A 57 10.30 5.84 -5.62
C VAL A 57 10.17 7.35 -5.49
N ASN A 58 9.01 7.87 -5.07
CA ASN A 58 8.79 9.30 -4.99
C ASN A 58 9.58 9.98 -3.86
N LEU A 59 9.75 9.31 -2.72
CA LEU A 59 10.59 9.81 -1.63
C LEU A 59 12.05 9.91 -2.07
N ARG A 60 12.58 8.87 -2.74
CA ARG A 60 13.95 8.89 -3.29
C ARG A 60 14.16 10.08 -4.22
N LEU A 61 13.25 10.27 -5.17
CA LEU A 61 13.35 11.36 -6.15
C LEU A 61 13.27 12.73 -5.47
N THR A 62 12.40 12.87 -4.48
CA THR A 62 12.24 14.11 -3.71
C THR A 62 13.49 14.43 -2.90
N MET A 63 14.08 13.44 -2.22
CA MET A 63 15.32 13.62 -1.46
C MET A 63 16.50 14.00 -2.35
N ILE A 64 16.64 13.38 -3.52
CA ILE A 64 17.69 13.75 -4.49
C ILE A 64 17.50 15.20 -4.95
N ARG A 65 16.26 15.64 -5.19
CA ARG A 65 15.96 17.04 -5.52
C ARG A 65 16.29 18.01 -4.39
N TRP A 66 16.19 17.57 -3.14
CA TRP A 66 16.60 18.34 -1.96
C TRP A 66 18.10 18.30 -1.67
N GLY A 67 18.91 17.67 -2.54
CA GLY A 67 20.37 17.66 -2.41
C GLY A 67 20.91 16.61 -1.45
N PHE A 68 20.11 15.64 -1.01
CA PHE A 68 20.61 14.52 -0.21
C PHE A 68 21.56 13.66 -1.03
N LYS A 69 22.61 13.13 -0.38
CA LYS A 69 23.53 12.18 -1.05
C LYS A 69 22.74 10.95 -1.52
N PRO A 70 23.00 10.41 -2.73
CA PRO A 70 22.25 9.28 -3.27
C PRO A 70 22.19 8.06 -2.35
N ARG A 71 23.26 7.79 -1.58
CA ARG A 71 23.30 6.69 -0.61
C ARG A 71 22.24 6.84 0.49
N PHE A 72 22.09 8.03 1.05
CA PHE A 72 21.08 8.30 2.09
C PHE A 72 19.66 8.27 1.51
N ALA A 73 19.47 8.88 0.33
CA ALA A 73 18.18 8.84 -0.37
C ALA A 73 17.72 7.40 -0.64
N ASN A 74 18.63 6.53 -1.10
CA ASN A 74 18.33 5.11 -1.31
C ASN A 74 17.92 4.43 0.00
N VAL A 75 18.75 4.50 1.05
CA VAL A 75 18.50 3.82 2.33
C VAL A 75 17.16 4.26 2.93
N ILE A 76 16.91 5.56 3.03
CA ILE A 76 15.68 6.09 3.61
C ILE A 76 14.46 5.70 2.77
N SER A 77 14.55 5.80 1.44
CA SER A 77 13.46 5.39 0.55
C SER A 77 13.14 3.90 0.63
N THR A 78 14.16 3.05 0.75
CA THR A 78 13.98 1.61 0.90
C THR A 78 13.29 1.32 2.22
N ILE A 79 13.76 1.88 3.34
CA ILE A 79 13.14 1.69 4.66
C ILE A 79 11.68 2.14 4.65
N ALA A 80 11.40 3.33 4.09
CA ALA A 80 10.05 3.88 4.00
C ALA A 80 9.11 3.03 3.12
N GLY A 81 9.62 2.39 2.08
CA GLY A 81 8.85 1.45 1.26
C GLY A 81 8.66 0.08 1.92
N THR A 82 9.73 -0.49 2.47
CA THR A 82 9.69 -1.85 3.02
C THR A 82 8.94 -1.92 4.35
N GLY A 83 8.96 -0.86 5.17
CA GLY A 83 8.29 -0.84 6.47
C GLY A 83 6.79 -1.17 6.39
N PRO A 84 6.00 -0.40 5.63
CA PRO A 84 4.57 -0.67 5.45
C PRO A 84 4.29 -2.04 4.83
N LEU A 85 5.12 -2.50 3.89
CA LEU A 85 4.94 -3.79 3.24
C LEU A 85 5.17 -4.96 4.21
N ILE A 86 6.24 -4.91 5.00
CA ILE A 86 6.52 -5.93 6.03
C ILE A 86 5.40 -5.94 7.07
N PHE A 87 4.93 -4.77 7.49
CA PHE A 87 3.83 -4.65 8.44
C PHE A 87 2.54 -5.27 7.88
N ALA A 88 2.21 -5.00 6.62
CA ALA A 88 1.05 -5.58 5.95
C ALA A 88 1.13 -7.11 5.86
N ILE A 89 2.27 -7.64 5.41
CA ILE A 89 2.49 -9.10 5.33
C ILE A 89 2.42 -9.75 6.72
N TYR A 90 2.97 -9.09 7.74
CA TYR A 90 2.89 -9.57 9.12
C TYR A 90 1.43 -9.66 9.61
N LEU A 91 0.62 -8.62 9.36
CA LEU A 91 -0.79 -8.63 9.73
C LEU A 91 -1.60 -9.68 8.95
N ASP A 92 -1.29 -9.91 7.68
CA ASP A 92 -1.97 -10.90 6.84
C ASP A 92 -1.62 -12.34 7.22
N THR A 93 -0.38 -12.57 7.67
CA THR A 93 0.09 -13.91 8.11
C THR A 93 -0.25 -14.24 9.57
N LEU A 94 -0.46 -13.24 10.42
CA LEU A 94 -0.85 -13.43 11.83
C LEU A 94 -2.12 -14.29 12.02
N PRO A 95 -3.23 -14.08 11.29
CA PRO A 95 -4.41 -14.92 11.41
C PRO A 95 -4.19 -16.37 10.92
N ILE A 96 -3.24 -16.62 10.02
CA ILE A 96 -2.91 -17.97 9.53
C ILE A 96 -2.13 -18.79 10.59
N LEU A 97 -1.37 -18.14 11.46
CA LEU A 97 -0.56 -18.79 12.51
C LEU A 97 -1.33 -19.11 13.80
N LEU A 98 -2.57 -18.64 13.93
CA LEU A 98 -3.43 -18.83 15.11
C LEU A 98 -4.56 -19.86 14.89
N ILE A 99 -4.53 -20.58 13.76
CA ILE A 99 -5.42 -21.70 13.40
C ILE A 99 -4.57 -22.97 13.33
#